data_AF-A0A6A5A8Q7-F1
#
_entry.id   AF-A0A6A5A8Q7-F1
#
_cell.length_a   1.000
_cell.length_b   1.000
_cell.length_c   1.000
_cell.angle_alpha   90.00
_cell.angle_beta   90.00
_cell.angle_gamma   90.00
#
_symmetry.space_group_name_H-M   'P 1'
#
loop_
_entity.id
_entity.type
_entity.pdbx_description
1 polymer ?
#
loop_
_entity_poly.entity_id
_entity_poly.type
_entity_poly.pdbx_seq_one_letter_code
_entity_poly.pdbx_strand_id
1 'polypeptide(L)'
;MVSMARPFLADPEFVQKAKEGRADEINTCIGCNQACLDHTFKGITASCLVNPRACYETELNYRPTQYPLKVAVVGAGPAGLACASVAAERGHDVTLYDKHEEIGGQFNLAKQIPGKEEFYETLRYFGTYFIYVIRMILHI
;
A
#
# COMPACT_ATOMS: atom_id res chain seq x y z
N MET A 1 -24.24 14.29 -6.53
CA MET A 1 -23.59 12.96 -6.44
C MET A 1 -22.17 13.07 -6.98
N VAL A 2 -21.25 12.23 -6.50
CA VAL A 2 -19.86 12.14 -7.00
C VAL A 2 -19.65 10.71 -7.49
N SER A 3 -19.09 10.54 -8.68
CA SER A 3 -18.76 9.22 -9.24
C SER A 3 -17.28 8.93 -9.07
N MET A 4 -16.98 7.74 -8.53
CA MET A 4 -15.61 7.24 -8.37
C MET A 4 -15.59 5.76 -8.75
N ALA A 5 -14.61 5.37 -9.54
CA ALA A 5 -14.40 3.97 -9.93
C ALA A 5 -13.07 3.45 -9.40
N ARG A 6 -11.95 3.90 -10.00
CA ARG A 6 -10.59 3.48 -9.60
C ARG A 6 -10.25 3.70 -8.11
N PRO A 7 -10.74 4.75 -7.41
CA PRO A 7 -10.59 4.85 -5.96
C PRO A 7 -11.10 3.63 -5.19
N PHE A 8 -12.16 2.96 -5.64
CA PHE A 8 -12.67 1.74 -4.98
C PHE A 8 -11.86 0.48 -5.28
N LEU A 9 -11.10 0.46 -6.38
CA LEU A 9 -10.09 -0.58 -6.59
C LEU A 9 -8.90 -0.36 -5.64
N ALA A 10 -8.50 0.89 -5.43
CA ALA A 10 -7.38 1.22 -4.54
C ALA A 10 -7.75 1.02 -3.05
N ASP A 11 -8.95 1.43 -2.64
CA ASP A 11 -9.42 1.27 -1.27
C ASP A 11 -10.93 0.96 -1.22
N PRO A 12 -11.34 -0.29 -0.89
CA PRO A 12 -12.75 -0.63 -0.75
C PRO A 12 -13.41 0.03 0.47
N GLU A 13 -12.63 0.48 1.45
CA GLU A 13 -13.11 1.13 2.68
C GLU A 13 -13.15 2.66 2.57
N PHE A 14 -12.89 3.23 1.39
CA PHE A 14 -12.78 4.67 1.16
C PHE A 14 -13.90 5.48 1.84
N VAL A 15 -15.16 5.11 1.61
CA VAL A 15 -16.33 5.86 2.12
C VAL A 15 -16.41 5.76 3.65
N GLN A 16 -16.08 4.60 4.21
CA GLN A 16 -16.10 4.40 5.65
C GLN A 16 -15.01 5.24 6.33
N LYS A 17 -13.77 5.14 5.84
CA LYS A 17 -12.63 5.94 6.34
C LYS A 17 -12.89 7.43 6.24
N ALA A 18 -13.43 7.90 5.11
CA ALA A 18 -13.80 9.31 4.93
C ALA A 18 -14.87 9.76 5.93
N LYS A 19 -15.91 8.94 6.15
CA LYS A 19 -16.99 9.24 7.10
C LYS A 19 -16.49 9.29 8.55
N GLU A 20 -15.53 8.45 8.89
CA GLU A 20 -14.94 8.34 10.24
C GLU A 20 -13.81 9.35 10.49
N GLY A 21 -13.47 10.19 9.52
CA GLY A 21 -12.39 11.17 9.64
C GLY A 21 -10.98 10.58 9.52
N ARG A 22 -10.85 9.32 9.06
CA ARG A 22 -9.58 8.60 8.86
C ARG A 22 -9.07 8.74 7.43
N ALA A 23 -9.12 9.95 6.87
CA ALA A 23 -8.77 10.18 5.47
C ALA A 23 -7.28 9.89 5.18
N ASP A 24 -6.43 10.05 6.18
CA ASP A 24 -5.01 9.67 6.20
C ASP A 24 -4.78 8.15 6.24
N GLU A 25 -5.81 7.32 6.32
CA GLU A 25 -5.70 5.85 6.17
C GLU A 25 -6.20 5.36 4.80
N ILE A 26 -6.65 6.27 3.95
CA ILE A 26 -7.17 5.92 2.61
C ILE A 26 -6.00 5.51 1.70
N ASN A 27 -6.08 4.33 1.10
CA ASN A 27 -5.13 3.91 0.07
C ASN A 27 -5.50 4.58 -1.27
N THR A 28 -4.89 5.73 -1.53
CA THR A 28 -5.32 6.62 -2.61
C THR A 28 -4.96 6.06 -3.98
N CYS A 29 -5.91 6.11 -4.92
CA CYS A 29 -5.63 5.78 -6.32
C CYS A 29 -4.71 6.84 -6.94
N ILE A 30 -3.53 6.41 -7.39
CA ILE A 30 -2.52 7.29 -8.00
C ILE A 30 -2.71 7.52 -9.52
N GLY A 31 -3.85 7.13 -10.08
CA GLY A 31 -4.13 7.34 -11.50
C GLY A 31 -3.25 6.58 -12.51
N CYS A 32 -2.43 5.61 -12.06
CA CYS A 32 -1.41 4.97 -12.90
C CYS A 32 -1.94 4.14 -14.09
N ASN A 33 -3.18 3.65 -14.03
CA ASN A 33 -3.83 2.78 -15.04
C ASN A 33 -3.17 1.41 -15.30
N GLN A 34 -2.00 1.12 -14.73
CA GLN A 34 -1.17 -0.05 -15.05
C GLN A 34 -1.83 -1.41 -14.75
N ALA A 35 -2.51 -1.51 -13.60
CA ALA A 35 -3.11 -2.78 -13.16
C ALA A 35 -4.63 -2.84 -13.43
N CYS A 36 -5.28 -1.69 -13.63
CA CYS A 36 -6.70 -1.62 -13.92
C CYS A 36 -6.94 -1.55 -15.43
N LEU A 37 -6.82 -0.37 -16.03
CA LEU A 37 -7.15 -0.16 -17.45
C LEU A 37 -6.25 -0.98 -18.39
N ASP A 38 -4.93 -0.95 -18.21
CA ASP A 38 -3.99 -1.65 -19.09
C ASP A 38 -4.21 -3.18 -19.08
N HIS A 39 -4.61 -3.75 -17.93
CA HIS A 39 -5.01 -5.16 -17.85
C HIS A 39 -6.30 -5.40 -18.63
N THR A 40 -7.35 -4.61 -18.37
CA THR A 40 -8.65 -4.79 -19.02
C THR A 40 -8.57 -4.63 -20.54
N PHE A 41 -7.76 -3.69 -21.04
CA PHE A 41 -7.53 -3.52 -22.48
C PHE A 41 -6.78 -4.68 -23.14
N LYS A 42 -6.11 -5.53 -22.34
CA LYS A 42 -5.45 -6.76 -22.79
C LYS A 42 -6.30 -8.02 -22.53
N GLY A 43 -7.53 -7.87 -22.05
CA GLY A 43 -8.37 -9.01 -21.65
C GLY A 43 -7.88 -9.74 -20.39
N ILE A 44 -7.03 -9.10 -19.59
CA ILE A 44 -6.55 -9.60 -18.30
C ILE A 44 -7.47 -9.06 -17.21
N THR A 45 -7.72 -9.85 -16.15
CA THR A 45 -8.47 -9.39 -14.98
C THR A 45 -7.88 -8.11 -14.41
N ALA A 46 -8.73 -7.12 -14.16
CA ALA A 46 -8.33 -5.87 -13.52
C ALA A 46 -7.72 -6.14 -12.13
N SER A 47 -6.85 -5.25 -11.68
CA SER A 47 -6.33 -5.20 -10.32
C SER A 47 -5.98 -3.74 -9.97
N CYS A 48 -5.20 -3.53 -8.92
CA CYS A 48 -4.70 -2.21 -8.55
C CYS A 48 -3.23 -2.27 -8.14
N LEU A 49 -2.43 -1.30 -8.60
CA LEU A 49 -1.01 -1.21 -8.26
C LEU A 49 -0.78 -1.07 -6.75
N VAL A 50 -1.64 -0.28 -6.09
CA VAL A 50 -1.53 -0.01 -4.65
C VAL A 50 -2.36 -0.97 -3.80
N ASN A 51 -3.23 -1.78 -4.42
CA ASN A 51 -4.05 -2.78 -3.75
C ASN A 51 -4.12 -4.08 -4.58
N PRO A 52 -3.18 -5.02 -4.38
CA PRO A 52 -3.13 -6.25 -5.15
C PRO A 52 -4.35 -7.17 -4.91
N ARG A 53 -5.13 -6.96 -3.83
CA ARG A 53 -6.36 -7.73 -3.57
C ARG A 53 -7.53 -7.31 -4.45
N ALA A 54 -7.48 -6.16 -5.11
CA ALA A 54 -8.56 -5.69 -5.96
C ALA A 54 -8.85 -6.71 -7.07
N CYS A 55 -10.09 -7.20 -7.12
CA CYS A 55 -10.56 -8.27 -8.00
C CYS A 55 -9.94 -9.66 -7.78
N TYR A 56 -9.22 -9.86 -6.67
CA TYR A 56 -8.65 -11.15 -6.23
C TYR A 56 -9.03 -11.45 -4.77
N GLU A 57 -10.12 -10.88 -4.27
CA GLU A 57 -10.49 -10.87 -2.85
C GLU A 57 -10.73 -12.27 -2.29
N THR A 58 -11.18 -13.20 -3.14
CA THR A 58 -11.45 -14.61 -2.80
C THR A 58 -10.21 -15.49 -2.85
N GLU A 59 -9.15 -15.06 -3.55
CA GLU A 59 -7.89 -15.80 -3.70
C GLU A 59 -6.84 -15.31 -2.69
N LEU A 60 -6.62 -13.99 -2.64
CA LEU A 60 -5.65 -13.35 -1.76
C LEU A 60 -6.26 -13.06 -0.38
N ASN A 61 -6.17 -14.05 0.50
CA ASN A 61 -6.71 -14.01 1.86
C ASN A 61 -5.61 -13.85 2.91
N TYR A 62 -5.53 -12.69 3.57
CA TYR A 62 -4.54 -12.41 4.61
C TYR A 62 -5.01 -12.86 6.00
N ARG A 63 -5.25 -14.17 6.15
CA ARG A 63 -5.70 -14.73 7.44
C ARG A 63 -4.62 -14.57 8.53
N PRO A 64 -5.00 -14.27 9.78
CA PRO A 64 -4.06 -14.26 10.91
C PRO A 64 -3.26 -15.56 11.01
N THR A 65 -1.97 -15.46 11.34
CA THR A 65 -1.12 -16.61 11.60
C THR A 65 -1.41 -17.20 12.98
N GLN A 66 -1.36 -18.53 13.08
CA GLN A 66 -1.39 -19.22 14.39
C GLN A 66 0.00 -19.31 15.02
N TYR A 67 1.05 -19.08 14.23
CA TYR A 67 2.45 -19.19 14.66
C TYR A 67 3.21 -17.91 14.25
N PRO A 68 3.17 -16.86 15.09
CA PRO A 68 3.93 -15.63 14.85
C PRO A 68 5.43 -15.91 14.72
N LEU A 69 6.08 -15.22 13.80
CA LEU A 69 7.52 -15.28 13.56
C LEU A 69 8.10 -13.86 13.70
N LYS A 70 9.40 -13.79 14.01
CA LYS A 70 10.17 -12.55 13.90
C LYS A 70 10.66 -12.39 12.46
N VAL A 71 10.22 -11.32 11.79
CA VAL A 71 10.47 -11.08 10.37
C VAL A 71 11.28 -9.80 10.22
N ALA A 72 12.46 -9.90 9.60
CA ALA A 72 13.25 -8.75 9.20
C ALA A 72 12.99 -8.46 7.71
N VAL A 73 12.50 -7.25 7.40
CA VAL A 73 12.34 -6.78 6.02
C VAL A 73 13.40 -5.71 5.76
N VAL A 74 14.25 -5.91 4.75
CA VAL A 74 15.34 -4.97 4.41
C VAL A 74 15.00 -4.24 3.12
N GLY A 75 14.82 -2.92 3.24
CA GLY A 75 14.42 -1.99 2.19
C GLY A 75 12.97 -1.51 2.36
N ALA A 76 12.78 -0.25 2.74
CA ALA A 76 11.50 0.45 2.85
C ALA A 76 11.02 1.06 1.51
N GLY A 77 11.34 0.42 0.38
CA GLY A 77 10.69 0.68 -0.90
C GLY A 77 9.28 0.05 -0.96
N PRO A 78 8.50 0.28 -2.03
CA PRO A 78 7.11 -0.21 -2.14
C PRO A 78 6.97 -1.72 -1.91
N ALA A 79 7.94 -2.53 -2.36
CA ALA A 79 7.94 -3.97 -2.14
C ALA A 79 8.08 -4.34 -0.65
N GLY A 80 9.05 -3.75 0.05
CA GLY A 80 9.25 -4.00 1.47
C GLY A 80 8.14 -3.42 2.33
N LEU A 81 7.61 -2.25 1.98
CA LEU A 81 6.45 -1.66 2.65
C LEU A 81 5.22 -2.57 2.54
N ALA A 82 4.90 -3.08 1.35
CA ALA A 82 3.79 -4.01 1.16
C ALA A 82 4.01 -5.33 1.92
N CYS A 83 5.22 -5.91 1.85
CA CYS A 83 5.55 -7.14 2.55
C CYS A 83 5.44 -6.99 4.07
N ALA A 84 6.04 -5.94 4.62
CA ALA A 84 6.02 -5.67 6.05
C ALA A 84 4.60 -5.42 6.55
N SER A 85 3.80 -4.66 5.79
CA SER A 85 2.40 -4.36 6.15
C SER A 85 1.56 -5.64 6.24
N VAL A 86 1.58 -6.48 5.19
CA VAL A 86 0.79 -7.73 5.18
C VAL A 86 1.29 -8.74 6.21
N ALA A 87 2.61 -8.83 6.43
CA ALA A 87 3.15 -9.71 7.46
C ALA A 87 2.68 -9.28 8.87
N ALA A 88 2.67 -7.97 9.15
CA ALA A 88 2.20 -7.45 10.42
C ALA A 88 0.67 -7.57 10.57
N GLU A 89 -0.12 -7.32 9.52
CA GLU A 89 -1.58 -7.54 9.49
C GLU A 89 -1.92 -8.99 9.86
N ARG A 90 -1.12 -9.95 9.38
CA ARG A 90 -1.26 -11.37 9.72
C ARG A 90 -0.80 -11.71 11.13
N GLY A 91 -0.16 -10.80 11.87
CA GLY A 91 0.25 -10.99 13.27
C GLY A 91 1.71 -11.40 13.49
N HIS A 92 2.61 -11.22 12.51
CA HIS A 92 4.05 -11.43 12.71
C HIS A 92 4.71 -10.23 13.44
N ASP A 93 5.81 -10.48 14.14
CA ASP A 93 6.65 -9.44 14.74
C ASP A 93 7.64 -8.94 13.66
N VAL A 94 7.30 -7.82 13.02
CA VAL A 94 8.01 -7.30 11.86
C VAL A 94 8.93 -6.15 12.26
N THR A 95 10.20 -6.22 11.84
CA THR A 95 11.11 -5.07 11.85
C THR A 95 11.47 -4.70 10.42
N LEU A 96 11.17 -3.46 10.04
CA LEU A 96 11.51 -2.90 8.73
C LEU A 96 12.79 -2.06 8.84
N TYR A 97 13.75 -2.34 7.97
CA TYR A 97 15.02 -1.65 7.89
C TYR A 97 15.16 -0.88 6.59
N ASP A 98 15.73 0.32 6.62
CA ASP A 98 16.23 1.01 5.42
C ASP A 98 17.46 1.84 5.76
N LYS A 99 18.30 2.12 4.76
CA LYS A 99 19.47 2.98 4.91
C LYS A 99 19.12 4.47 4.86
N HIS A 100 17.98 4.82 4.27
CA HIS A 100 17.51 6.20 4.08
C HIS A 100 16.67 6.68 5.25
N GLU A 101 16.53 8.00 5.39
CA GLU A 101 15.79 8.64 6.50
C GLU A 101 14.27 8.64 6.32
N GLU A 102 13.80 8.38 5.10
CA GLU A 102 12.38 8.31 4.77
C GLU A 102 12.09 7.00 4.03
N ILE A 103 10.89 6.46 4.28
CA ILE A 103 10.35 5.35 3.51
C ILE A 103 10.08 5.79 2.06
N GLY A 104 9.96 4.80 1.17
CA GLY A 104 9.50 4.98 -0.20
C GLY A 104 10.48 4.47 -1.26
N GLY A 105 11.77 4.40 -0.94
CA GLY A 105 12.78 3.94 -1.90
C GLY A 105 12.67 4.71 -3.23
N GLN A 106 12.50 4.00 -4.36
CA GLN A 106 12.37 4.64 -5.67
C GLN A 106 11.09 5.48 -5.83
N PHE A 107 10.06 5.31 -5.00
CA PHE A 107 8.91 6.23 -5.02
C PHE A 107 9.29 7.66 -4.60
N ASN A 108 10.36 7.84 -3.81
CA ASN A 108 10.88 9.18 -3.49
C ASN A 108 11.47 9.90 -4.70
N LEU A 109 11.91 9.15 -5.71
CA LEU A 109 12.30 9.70 -7.01
C LEU A 109 11.06 9.91 -7.90
N ALA A 110 10.15 8.93 -7.93
CA ALA A 110 8.96 9.00 -8.77
C ALA A 110 8.04 10.17 -8.43
N LYS A 111 7.86 10.48 -7.14
CA LYS A 111 6.99 11.56 -6.64
C LYS A 111 7.41 12.96 -7.07
N GLN A 112 8.67 13.13 -7.50
CA GLN A 112 9.23 14.42 -7.94
C GLN A 112 9.03 14.68 -9.44
N ILE A 113 8.56 13.69 -10.20
CA ILE A 113 8.35 13.85 -11.64
C ILE A 113 7.02 14.60 -11.87
N PRO A 114 7.00 15.66 -12.70
CA PRO A 114 5.75 16.35 -13.02
C PRO A 114 4.67 15.40 -13.56
N GLY A 115 3.46 15.47 -12.98
CA GLY A 115 2.35 14.56 -13.29
C GLY A 115 2.40 13.22 -12.57
N LYS A 116 3.26 13.06 -11.55
CA LYS A 116 3.34 11.90 -10.65
C LYS A 116 3.29 12.29 -9.17
N GLU A 117 2.69 13.42 -8.86
CA GLU A 117 2.59 13.95 -7.51
C GLU A 117 1.75 13.02 -6.60
N GLU A 118 0.81 12.26 -7.15
CA GLU A 118 0.00 11.31 -6.38
C GLU A 118 0.82 10.19 -5.72
N PHE A 119 2.08 9.96 -6.12
CA PHE A 119 2.96 9.04 -5.41
C PHE A 119 3.26 9.48 -3.96
N TYR A 120 3.13 10.78 -3.64
CA TYR A 120 3.14 11.25 -2.26
C TYR A 120 2.05 10.57 -1.42
N GLU A 121 0.87 10.32 -1.99
CA GLU A 121 -0.27 9.73 -1.28
C GLU A 121 -0.04 8.26 -0.92
N THR A 122 0.65 7.49 -1.77
CA THR A 122 1.01 6.11 -1.42
C THR A 122 2.02 6.09 -0.27
N LEU A 123 2.98 7.02 -0.25
CA LEU A 123 3.95 7.11 0.86
C LEU A 123 3.31 7.57 2.15
N ARG A 124 2.37 8.52 2.08
CA ARG A 124 1.55 8.92 3.21
C ARG A 124 0.72 7.73 3.74
N TYR A 125 0.09 6.95 2.85
CA TYR A 125 -0.69 5.77 3.24
C TYR A 125 0.13 4.78 4.06
N PHE A 126 1.31 4.41 3.55
CA PHE A 126 2.20 3.55 4.32
C PHE A 126 2.68 4.25 5.59
N GLY A 127 3.09 5.51 5.53
CA GLY A 127 3.55 6.28 6.69
C GLY A 127 2.56 6.25 7.86
N THR A 128 1.27 6.48 7.61
CA THR A 128 0.21 6.36 8.62
C THR A 128 0.13 4.94 9.19
N TYR A 129 0.18 3.92 8.34
CA TYR A 129 0.10 2.51 8.77
C TYR A 129 1.29 2.09 9.66
N PHE A 130 2.51 2.54 9.32
CA PHE A 130 3.74 2.14 10.01
C PHE A 130 3.90 2.79 11.39
N ILE A 131 3.33 3.98 11.64
CA ILE A 131 3.41 4.66 12.94
C ILE A 131 2.83 3.78 14.07
N TYR A 132 1.85 2.93 13.78
CA TYR A 132 1.10 2.21 14.81
C TYR A 132 1.39 0.70 14.90
N VAL A 133 2.01 0.09 13.89
CA VAL A 133 1.96 -1.37 13.71
C VAL A 133 3.34 -2.06 13.67
N ILE A 134 4.41 -1.37 13.25
CA ILE A 134 5.68 -2.02 12.90
C ILE A 134 6.87 -1.26 13.50
N ARG A 135 7.87 -2.00 14.00
CA ARG A 135 9.14 -1.38 14.43
C ARG A 135 9.97 -1.02 13.19
N MET A 136 10.23 0.27 13.01
CA MET A 136 11.05 0.78 11.91
C MET A 136 12.42 1.22 12.43
N ILE A 137 13.48 0.78 11.74
CA ILE A 137 14.86 1.16 12.03
C ILE A 137 15.46 1.72 10.74
N LEU A 138 15.80 3.01 10.76
CA LEU A 138 16.43 3.70 9.65
C LEU A 138 17.93 3.90 9.93
N HIS A 139 18.72 4.09 8.87
CA HIS A 139 20.17 4.31 8.91
C HIS A 139 21.02 3.10 9.32
N ILE A 140 20.71 1.90 8.80
CA ILE A 140 21.59 0.72 8.92
C ILE A 140 22.30 0.34 7.62
#